data_AF-A0A2T0BPQ5-F1
#
_entry.id   AF-A0A2T0BPQ5-F1
#
_cell.length_a   1.000
_cell.length_b   1.000
_cell.length_c   1.000
_cell.angle_alpha   90.00
_cell.angle_beta   90.00
_cell.angle_gamma   90.00
#
_symmetry.space_group_name_H-M   'P 1'
#
loop_
_entity.id
_entity.type
_entity.pdbx_description
1 polymer ?
#
loop_
_entity_poly.entity_id
_entity_poly.type
_entity_poly.pdbx_seq_one_letter_code
_entity_poly.pdbx_strand_id
1 'polypeptide(L)'
;MDFAWVGFDRKINSEMLIDALKQKFNLSNCYEYSIDRLPVLLNTLNLKNIKEGASIVFYKVIKNESEFPVVWEFIWFPDLQNGIRSDLVIAYYLSEILNCKTITDGSDFGLDASSYWGIVFDGGRVFLVDDLETRFYGDGDNVLKIIKELNIQEVIKM
;
A
#
# COMPACT_ATOMS: atom_id res chain seq x y z
N MET A 1 7.81 -9.46 -9.33
CA MET A 1 7.14 -9.81 -8.06
C MET A 1 6.57 -8.51 -7.62
N ASP A 2 5.26 -8.39 -7.68
CA ASP A 2 4.62 -7.09 -7.54
C ASP A 2 4.46 -6.82 -6.05
N PHE A 3 4.91 -5.63 -5.65
CA PHE A 3 4.85 -5.16 -4.27
C PHE A 3 3.73 -4.14 -4.21
N ALA A 4 2.82 -4.28 -3.25
CA ALA A 4 1.88 -3.23 -2.92
C ALA A 4 2.44 -2.45 -1.74
N TRP A 5 2.54 -1.13 -1.82
CA TRP A 5 2.98 -0.32 -0.69
C TRP A 5 1.96 0.76 -0.36
N VAL A 6 1.80 1.04 0.92
CA VAL A 6 0.88 2.06 1.44
C VAL A 6 1.57 2.85 2.55
N GLY A 7 1.74 4.16 2.33
CA GLY A 7 2.17 5.11 3.34
C GLY A 7 1.00 5.61 4.18
N PHE A 8 1.24 5.91 5.45
CA PHE A 8 0.25 6.43 6.40
C PHE A 8 0.72 7.75 7.01
N ASP A 9 -0.19 8.72 7.15
CA ASP A 9 0.09 10.03 7.79
C ASP A 9 0.40 9.97 9.29
N ARG A 10 0.27 8.77 9.88
CA ARG A 10 0.58 8.51 11.29
C ARG A 10 0.93 7.05 11.50
N LYS A 11 1.51 6.76 12.66
CA LYS A 11 1.69 5.38 13.12
C LYS A 11 0.33 4.72 13.34
N ILE A 12 0.13 3.58 12.71
CA ILE A 12 -1.04 2.73 12.88
C ILE A 12 -0.66 1.54 13.76
N ASN A 13 -1.59 1.09 14.61
CA ASN A 13 -1.43 -0.15 15.35
C ASN A 13 -1.47 -1.34 14.38
N SER A 14 -0.38 -2.12 14.34
CA SER A 14 -0.23 -3.26 13.43
C SER A 14 -1.33 -4.31 13.56
N GLU A 15 -1.77 -4.63 14.78
CA GLU A 15 -2.83 -5.62 15.03
C GLU A 15 -4.15 -5.16 14.39
N MET A 16 -4.52 -3.89 14.61
CA MET A 16 -5.73 -3.29 14.06
C MET A 16 -5.71 -3.28 12.51
N LEU A 17 -4.57 -2.93 11.91
CA LEU A 17 -4.41 -2.93 10.45
C LEU A 17 -4.53 -4.35 9.89
N ILE A 18 -3.84 -5.32 10.51
CA ILE A 18 -3.87 -6.72 10.08
C ILE A 18 -5.28 -7.30 10.19
N ASP A 19 -6.00 -7.02 11.28
CA ASP A 19 -7.37 -7.49 11.46
C ASP A 19 -8.30 -6.90 10.39
N ALA A 20 -8.16 -5.60 10.08
CA ALA A 20 -8.92 -4.96 9.02
C ALA A 20 -8.65 -5.59 7.64
N LEU A 21 -7.40 -5.92 7.32
CA LEU A 21 -7.03 -6.61 6.08
C LEU A 21 -7.57 -8.03 6.02
N LYS A 22 -7.43 -8.80 7.11
CA LYS A 22 -7.97 -10.17 7.20
C LYS A 22 -9.47 -10.18 6.97
N GLN A 23 -10.20 -9.25 7.58
CA GLN A 23 -11.64 -9.14 7.40
C GLN A 23 -12.03 -8.76 5.96
N LYS A 24 -11.36 -7.77 5.37
CA LYS A 24 -11.69 -7.26 4.03
C LYS A 24 -11.41 -8.25 2.92
N PHE A 25 -10.26 -8.92 3.01
CA PHE A 25 -9.73 -9.75 1.93
C PHE A 25 -9.81 -11.25 2.23
N ASN A 26 -10.49 -11.61 3.34
CA ASN A 26 -10.61 -12.98 3.81
C ASN A 26 -9.23 -13.66 3.90
N LEU A 27 -8.23 -12.93 4.42
CA LEU A 27 -6.86 -13.44 4.56
C LEU A 27 -6.82 -14.45 5.69
N SER A 28 -6.21 -15.60 5.42
CA SER A 28 -5.99 -16.59 6.48
C SER A 28 -4.94 -16.11 7.48
N ASN A 29 -3.86 -15.50 7.00
CA ASN A 29 -2.78 -14.97 7.83
C ASN A 29 -2.03 -13.81 7.16
N CYS A 30 -1.44 -12.97 8.00
CA CYS A 30 -0.48 -11.94 7.61
C CYS A 30 0.81 -12.13 8.41
N TYR A 31 1.95 -12.25 7.74
CA TYR A 31 3.23 -12.45 8.41
C TYR A 31 4.19 -11.29 8.15
N GLU A 32 4.81 -10.79 9.23
CA GLU A 32 5.93 -9.88 9.06
C GLU A 32 7.12 -10.62 8.45
N TYR A 33 7.78 -10.04 7.45
CA TYR A 33 9.03 -10.56 6.91
C TYR A 33 10.17 -9.55 7.05
N SER A 34 11.38 -10.10 7.12
CA SER A 34 12.60 -9.38 6.75
C SER A 34 13.24 -10.11 5.57
N ILE A 35 13.99 -9.40 4.73
CA ILE A 35 14.66 -9.98 3.55
C ILE A 35 15.50 -11.20 3.95
N ASP A 36 16.24 -11.10 5.05
CA ASP A 36 17.10 -12.18 5.56
C ASP A 36 16.32 -13.40 6.06
N ARG A 37 15.08 -13.20 6.52
CA ARG A 37 14.22 -14.25 7.10
C ARG A 37 13.22 -14.80 6.12
N LEU A 38 12.98 -14.12 5.00
CA LEU A 38 12.00 -14.54 4.01
C LEU A 38 12.28 -15.98 3.54
N PRO A 39 13.51 -16.38 3.11
CA PRO A 39 13.76 -17.76 2.70
C PRO A 39 13.46 -18.81 3.79
N VAL A 40 13.75 -18.48 5.06
CA VAL A 40 13.47 -19.37 6.20
C VAL A 40 11.96 -19.47 6.42
N LEU A 41 11.26 -18.34 6.43
CA LEU A 41 9.81 -18.25 6.59
C LEU A 41 9.10 -19.04 5.48
N LEU A 42 9.57 -18.90 4.23
CA LEU A 42 9.07 -19.63 3.08
C LEU A 42 9.26 -21.15 3.22
N ASN A 43 10.39 -21.58 3.78
CA ASN A 43 10.65 -22.99 4.06
C ASN A 43 9.82 -23.52 5.25
N THR A 44 9.70 -22.75 6.33
CA THR A 44 8.93 -23.13 7.54
C THR A 44 7.45 -23.28 7.25
N LEU A 45 6.90 -22.40 6.41
CA LEU A 45 5.50 -22.47 5.98
C LEU A 45 5.22 -23.62 5.00
N ASN A 46 6.26 -24.40 4.63
CA ASN A 46 6.20 -25.53 3.71
C ASN A 46 5.39 -25.19 2.44
N LEU A 47 5.71 -24.04 1.84
CA LEU A 47 4.87 -23.38 0.83
C LEU A 47 4.67 -24.18 -0.46
N LYS A 48 5.41 -25.28 -0.65
CA LYS A 48 5.11 -26.29 -1.66
C LYS A 48 3.70 -26.91 -1.51
N ASN A 49 3.08 -26.76 -0.34
CA ASN A 49 1.77 -27.30 0.03
C ASN A 49 0.77 -26.23 0.50
N ILE A 50 1.00 -24.93 0.25
CA ILE A 50 -0.11 -23.98 0.38
C ILE A 50 -1.17 -24.45 -0.61
N LYS A 51 -2.29 -24.94 -0.07
CA LYS A 51 -3.47 -25.26 -0.87
C LYS A 51 -3.85 -24.00 -1.64
N GLU A 52 -4.14 -24.16 -2.93
CA GLU A 52 -4.97 -23.19 -3.66
C GLU A 52 -6.14 -22.78 -2.75
N GLY A 53 -6.13 -21.52 -2.29
CA GLY A 53 -7.11 -20.99 -1.34
C GLY A 53 -6.57 -20.41 -0.02
N ALA A 54 -5.29 -20.60 0.33
CA ALA A 54 -4.70 -19.88 1.46
C ALA A 54 -4.20 -18.49 1.02
N SER A 55 -5.02 -17.47 1.28
CA SER A 55 -4.73 -16.03 1.10
C SER A 55 -3.75 -15.53 2.18
N ILE A 56 -2.50 -15.97 2.10
CA ILE A 56 -1.43 -15.53 2.99
C ILE A 56 -0.74 -14.32 2.37
N VAL A 57 -0.63 -13.24 3.14
CA VAL A 57 0.10 -12.02 2.75
C VAL A 57 1.30 -11.85 3.67
N PHE A 58 2.42 -11.40 3.12
CA PHE A 58 3.55 -10.98 3.94
C PHE A 58 3.69 -9.47 3.90
N TYR A 59 4.11 -8.87 5.01
CA TYR A 59 4.29 -7.43 5.11
C TYR A 59 5.62 -7.06 5.77
N LYS A 60 6.12 -5.86 5.49
CA LYS A 60 7.18 -5.21 6.26
C LYS A 60 6.80 -3.77 6.54
N VAL A 61 7.22 -3.26 7.70
CA VAL A 61 6.97 -1.87 8.10
C VAL A 61 8.27 -1.07 7.95
N ILE A 62 8.21 -0.01 7.16
CA ILE A 62 9.33 0.87 6.82
C ILE A 62 9.07 2.22 7.47
N LYS A 63 10.08 2.78 8.14
CA LYS A 63 10.04 4.18 8.58
C LYS A 63 10.34 5.08 7.40
N ASN A 64 9.60 6.16 7.27
CA ASN A 64 9.80 7.14 6.21
C ASN A 64 9.93 8.53 6.84
N GLU A 65 10.77 9.40 6.27
CA GLU A 65 11.04 10.74 6.82
C GLU A 65 10.20 11.81 6.15
N SER A 66 8.92 11.54 5.88
CA SER A 66 7.98 12.44 5.20
C SER A 66 6.73 12.72 6.03
N GLU A 67 5.74 13.43 5.46
CA GLU A 67 4.40 13.57 6.06
C GLU A 67 3.68 12.23 6.24
N PHE A 68 4.19 11.16 5.61
CA PHE A 68 3.71 9.79 5.74
C PHE A 68 4.78 8.95 6.43
N PRO A 69 4.93 9.05 7.77
CA PRO A 69 6.09 8.56 8.51
C PRO A 69 6.26 7.03 8.54
N VAL A 70 5.28 6.28 8.04
CA VAL A 70 5.29 4.83 8.03
C VAL A 70 4.77 4.32 6.69
N VAL A 71 5.50 3.41 6.06
CA VAL A 71 5.09 2.69 4.85
C VAL A 71 4.97 1.21 5.17
N TRP A 72 3.85 0.61 4.80
CA TRP A 72 3.67 -0.83 4.81
C TRP A 72 3.86 -1.35 3.39
N GLU A 73 4.83 -2.24 3.19
CA GLU A 73 5.01 -2.96 1.94
C GLU A 73 4.46 -4.38 2.12
N PHE A 74 3.69 -4.83 1.14
CA PHE A 74 3.03 -6.12 1.09
C PHE A 74 3.53 -6.92 -0.11
N ILE A 75 3.72 -8.22 0.07
CA ILE A 75 3.97 -9.19 -1.00
C ILE A 75 2.95 -10.31 -0.96
N TRP A 76 2.70 -10.86 -2.15
CA TRP A 76 1.73 -11.94 -2.38
C TRP A 76 0.30 -11.53 -2.03
N PHE A 77 0.02 -10.24 -2.10
CA PHE A 77 -1.35 -9.77 -2.12
C PHE A 77 -1.99 -10.25 -3.42
N PRO A 78 -3.09 -11.02 -3.37
CA PRO A 78 -3.77 -11.43 -4.60
C PRO A 78 -4.37 -10.21 -5.28
N ASP A 79 -4.26 -10.15 -6.60
CA ASP A 79 -5.06 -9.21 -7.38
C ASP A 79 -6.54 -9.51 -7.14
N LEU A 80 -7.32 -8.46 -6.87
CA LEU A 80 -8.72 -8.62 -6.47
C LEU A 80 -9.59 -8.96 -7.68
N GLN A 81 -9.25 -8.42 -8.85
CA GLN A 81 -9.83 -8.66 -10.18
C GLN A 81 -8.78 -8.35 -11.25
N ASN A 82 -8.94 -8.88 -12.47
CA ASN A 82 -8.05 -8.54 -13.60
C ASN A 82 -8.01 -7.03 -13.82
N GLY A 83 -6.81 -6.44 -13.70
CA GLY A 83 -6.56 -5.01 -13.92
C GLY A 83 -6.54 -4.17 -12.65
N ILE A 84 -7.29 -4.56 -11.61
CA ILE A 84 -7.39 -3.75 -10.39
C ILE A 84 -6.12 -3.89 -9.55
N ARG A 85 -5.36 -2.80 -9.44
CA ARG A 85 -4.16 -2.76 -8.59
C ARG A 85 -4.52 -2.89 -7.11
N SER A 86 -3.88 -3.84 -6.43
CA SER A 86 -4.14 -4.16 -5.03
C SER A 86 -3.79 -3.01 -4.08
N ASP A 87 -2.72 -2.27 -4.35
CA ASP A 87 -2.25 -1.14 -3.56
C ASP A 87 -3.27 0.01 -3.48
N LEU A 88 -3.92 0.36 -4.59
CA LEU A 88 -5.01 1.35 -4.62
C LEU A 88 -6.19 0.93 -3.74
N VAL A 89 -6.60 -0.33 -3.82
CA VAL A 89 -7.74 -0.82 -3.02
C VAL A 89 -7.38 -0.92 -1.54
N ILE A 90 -6.17 -1.35 -1.20
CA ILE A 90 -5.68 -1.42 0.18
C ILE A 90 -5.61 -0.01 0.77
N ALA A 91 -4.96 0.93 0.06
CA ALA A 91 -4.80 2.31 0.52
C ALA A 91 -6.18 2.98 0.75
N TYR A 92 -7.07 2.91 -0.23
CA TYR A 92 -8.43 3.45 -0.09
C TYR A 92 -9.18 2.83 1.09
N TYR A 93 -9.21 1.49 1.19
CA TYR A 93 -9.92 0.81 2.26
C TYR A 93 -9.36 1.17 3.64
N LEU A 94 -8.03 1.22 3.79
CA LEU A 94 -7.39 1.55 5.06
C LEU A 94 -7.57 3.02 5.44
N SER A 95 -7.55 3.93 4.47
CA SER A 95 -7.86 5.36 4.72
C SER A 95 -9.25 5.52 5.35
N GLU A 96 -10.25 4.84 4.78
CA GLU A 96 -11.64 4.89 5.26
C GLU A 96 -11.80 4.26 6.64
N ILE A 97 -11.37 3.00 6.82
CA ILE A 97 -11.64 2.25 8.05
C ILE A 97 -10.83 2.77 9.24
N LEU A 98 -9.65 3.33 9.00
CA LEU A 98 -8.79 3.87 10.04
C LEU A 98 -8.94 5.39 10.22
N ASN A 99 -9.74 6.06 9.38
CA ASN A 99 -9.93 7.50 9.37
C ASN A 99 -8.58 8.25 9.39
N CYS A 100 -7.75 7.94 8.39
CA CYS A 100 -6.39 8.48 8.23
C CYS A 100 -6.10 8.75 6.75
N LYS A 101 -5.06 9.52 6.47
CA LYS A 101 -4.58 9.65 5.09
C LYS A 101 -3.65 8.50 4.74
N THR A 102 -3.80 8.00 3.52
CA THR A 102 -2.88 7.02 2.95
C THR A 102 -2.34 7.50 1.62
N ILE A 103 -1.10 7.12 1.30
CA ILE A 103 -0.48 7.36 -0.01
C ILE A 103 -0.04 6.03 -0.63
N THR A 104 -0.17 5.90 -1.95
CA THR A 104 0.34 4.76 -2.73
C THR A 104 0.83 5.24 -4.10
N ASP A 105 1.36 4.33 -4.93
CA ASP A 105 1.91 4.68 -6.24
C ASP A 105 0.82 5.23 -7.16
N GLY A 106 1.14 6.33 -7.84
CA GLY A 106 0.27 7.03 -8.77
C GLY A 106 0.84 7.17 -10.17
N SER A 107 1.90 6.42 -10.49
CA SER A 107 2.64 6.53 -11.75
C SER A 107 1.75 6.43 -13.00
N ASP A 108 0.66 5.65 -12.94
CA ASP A 108 -0.29 5.47 -14.06
C ASP A 108 -1.29 6.64 -14.25
N PHE A 109 -1.32 7.59 -13.33
CA PHE A 109 -2.26 8.72 -13.32
C PHE A 109 -1.60 10.07 -13.64
N GLY A 110 -0.27 10.07 -13.70
CA GLY A 110 0.57 11.21 -13.98
C GLY A 110 0.45 11.77 -15.40
N LEU A 111 1.11 12.90 -15.63
CA LEU A 111 1.23 13.49 -16.98
C LEU A 111 2.33 12.84 -17.81
N ASP A 112 3.23 12.11 -17.16
CA ASP A 112 4.38 11.41 -17.73
C ASP A 112 4.65 10.12 -16.97
N ALA A 113 5.68 9.36 -17.38
CA ALA A 113 6.09 8.11 -16.77
C ALA A 113 7.03 8.31 -15.55
N SER A 114 6.96 9.46 -14.87
CA SER A 114 7.72 9.72 -13.66
C SER A 114 7.29 8.81 -12.50
N SER A 115 8.24 8.36 -11.70
CA SER A 115 7.97 7.60 -10.47
C SER A 115 7.56 8.47 -9.28
N TYR A 116 7.49 9.80 -9.48
CA TYR A 116 7.19 10.77 -8.43
C TYR A 116 5.68 11.06 -8.26
N TRP A 117 4.84 10.32 -8.98
CA TRP A 117 3.40 10.44 -8.86
C TRP A 117 2.89 9.55 -7.72
N GLY A 118 2.12 10.14 -6.82
CA GLY A 118 1.42 9.43 -5.75
C GLY A 118 -0.08 9.61 -5.81
N ILE A 119 -0.83 8.68 -5.23
CA ILE A 119 -2.26 8.83 -4.95
C ILE A 119 -2.46 8.95 -3.46
N VAL A 120 -3.05 10.06 -3.01
CA VAL A 120 -3.45 10.27 -1.62
C VAL A 120 -4.95 10.06 -1.47
N PHE A 121 -5.33 9.21 -0.52
CA PHE A 121 -6.70 9.05 -0.04
C PHE A 121 -6.87 9.79 1.29
N ASP A 122 -7.92 10.61 1.40
CA ASP A 122 -8.20 11.45 2.57
C ASP A 122 -9.72 11.61 2.76
N GLY A 123 -10.30 10.78 3.61
CA GLY A 123 -11.73 10.86 3.98
C GLY A 123 -12.67 10.78 2.77
N GLY A 124 -12.54 9.73 1.96
CA GLY A 124 -13.31 9.51 0.74
C GLY A 124 -12.88 10.31 -0.48
N ARG A 125 -11.93 11.25 -0.33
CA ARG A 125 -11.38 12.04 -1.43
C ARG A 125 -10.08 11.43 -1.93
N VAL A 126 -9.81 11.62 -3.23
CA VAL A 126 -8.64 11.05 -3.91
C VAL A 126 -7.88 12.15 -4.62
N PHE A 127 -6.58 12.25 -4.37
CA PHE A 127 -5.73 13.27 -4.98
C PHE A 127 -4.56 12.64 -5.71
N LEU A 128 -4.31 13.09 -6.93
CA LEU A 128 -3.01 12.92 -7.57
C LEU A 128 -2.03 13.93 -6.96
N VAL A 129 -0.89 13.45 -6.48
CA VAL A 129 0.17 14.27 -5.90
C VAL A 129 1.49 14.06 -6.63
N ASP A 130 2.32 15.10 -6.61
CA ASP A 130 3.73 15.07 -7.02
C ASP A 130 4.60 15.11 -5.77
N ASP A 131 5.52 14.15 -5.66
CA ASP A 131 6.39 13.95 -4.51
C ASP A 131 7.89 14.17 -4.79
N LEU A 132 8.24 14.63 -6.00
CA LEU A 132 9.62 14.82 -6.46
C LEU A 132 10.47 15.65 -5.48
N GLU A 133 9.87 16.69 -4.91
CA GLU A 133 10.52 17.64 -4.02
C GLU A 133 10.30 17.33 -2.54
N THR A 134 9.85 16.11 -2.23
CA THR A 134 9.54 15.67 -0.86
C THR A 134 10.48 14.56 -0.42
N ARG A 135 10.52 14.30 0.88
CA ARG A 135 11.26 13.18 1.47
C ARG A 135 10.58 11.82 1.26
N PHE A 136 9.50 11.74 0.49
CA PHE A 136 8.79 10.49 0.27
C PHE A 136 9.53 9.58 -0.72
N TYR A 137 9.83 10.09 -1.92
CA TYR A 137 10.74 9.45 -2.90
C TYR A 137 11.90 10.35 -3.35
N GLY A 138 11.89 11.64 -3.01
CA GLY A 138 12.95 12.59 -3.32
C GLY A 138 13.86 12.92 -2.12
N ASP A 139 14.75 13.89 -2.33
CA ASP A 139 15.68 14.42 -1.32
C ASP A 139 15.26 15.81 -0.82
N GLY A 140 14.05 16.26 -1.17
CA GLY A 140 13.57 17.61 -0.87
C GLY A 140 12.85 17.69 0.48
N ASP A 141 12.78 18.90 1.05
CA ASP A 141 12.15 19.16 2.36
C ASP A 141 10.71 19.68 2.25
N ASN A 142 10.12 19.67 1.06
CA ASN A 142 8.77 20.16 0.84
C ASN A 142 7.72 19.11 1.18
N VAL A 143 6.47 19.58 1.31
CA VAL A 143 5.28 18.74 1.41
C VAL A 143 4.79 18.32 0.04
N LEU A 144 4.06 17.20 -0.02
CA LEU A 144 3.38 16.74 -1.23
C LEU A 144 2.56 17.85 -1.90
N LYS A 145 2.72 17.97 -3.21
CA LYS A 145 1.96 18.93 -4.01
C LYS A 145 0.74 18.26 -4.61
N ILE A 146 -0.45 18.72 -4.25
CA ILE A 146 -1.70 18.27 -4.90
C ILE A 146 -1.78 18.85 -6.31
N ILE A 147 -1.97 17.98 -7.29
CA ILE A 147 -2.09 18.34 -8.71
C ILE A 147 -3.55 18.46 -9.11
N LYS A 148 -4.35 17.44 -8.78
CA LYS A 148 -5.79 17.40 -9.05
C LYS A 148 -6.49 16.40 -8.13
N GLU A 149 -7.77 16.62 -7.92
CA GLU A 149 -8.68 15.63 -7.33
C GLU A 149 -9.13 14.64 -8.43
N LEU A 150 -9.20 13.36 -8.08
CA LEU A 150 -9.59 12.27 -8.97
C LEU A 150 -10.95 11.70 -8.57
N ASN A 151 -11.64 11.09 -9.53
CA ASN A 151 -12.84 10.30 -9.23
C ASN A 151 -12.42 8.89 -8.78
N ILE A 152 -12.83 8.48 -7.58
CA ILE A 152 -12.53 7.15 -7.02
C ILE A 152 -12.93 5.99 -7.94
N GLN A 153 -14.03 6.14 -8.70
CA GLN A 153 -14.47 5.09 -9.61
C GLN A 153 -13.56 4.94 -10.82
N GLU A 154 -12.86 6.00 -11.21
CA GLU A 154 -11.87 5.94 -12.29
C GLU A 154 -10.58 5.30 -11.77
N VAL A 155 -10.20 5.59 -10.52
CA VAL A 155 -8.97 5.07 -9.90
C VAL A 155 -9.05 3.57 -9.61
N ILE A 156 -10.17 3.07 -9.07
CA ILE A 156 -10.30 1.64 -8.67
C ILE A 156 -10.62 0.72 -9.87
N LYS A 157 -11.10 1.25 -11.00
CA LYS A 157 -11.48 0.44 -12.18
C LYS A 157 -10.39 0.32 -13.25
N MET A 158 -9.29 1.07 -13.12
CA MET A 158 -8.09 0.92 -13.97
C MET A 158 -7.27 -0.26 -13.49
#